data_AF-A0A2E2HN99-F1
#
_entry.id   AF-A0A2E2HN99-F1
#
_cell.length_a   1.000
_cell.length_b   1.000
_cell.length_c   1.000
_cell.angle_alpha   90.00
_cell.angle_beta   90.00
_cell.angle_gamma   90.00
#
_symmetry.space_group_name_H-M   'P 1'
#
loop_
_entity.id
_entity.type
_entity.pdbx_description
1 polymer ?
#
loop_
_entity_poly.entity_id
_entity_poly.type
_entity_poly.pdbx_seq_one_letter_code
_entity_poly.pdbx_strand_id
1 'polypeptide(L)'
;MKVFVDGKFLDEKKAVVSVFDHGLLYGDGVFEGIRAYNGRVFKLSEHIDRLFYSAKAILLKIPMSHKAICEAVRQTCRQNKLRDGYIRLVVTRGSGTLGLDPNRCSNPQVIIIADKIQLYPKAFYEKGLEIVTVPTTRNHTNAVNPAIKSLNYLNNILAKIEATNAGCVEAIMLNHEGFVAECTGDNVFMLKDGKMYTPPLAAG
;
A
#
# COMPACT_ATOMS: atom_id res chain seq x y z
N MET A 1 -11.71 -2.12 17.44
CA MET A 1 -10.53 -2.94 17.10
C MET A 1 -9.30 -2.45 17.87
N LYS A 2 -8.25 -3.29 18.05
CA LYS A 2 -6.93 -2.86 18.53
C LYS A 2 -6.01 -2.52 17.36
N VAL A 3 -5.33 -1.38 17.44
CA VAL A 3 -4.37 -0.89 16.43
C VAL A 3 -3.02 -0.75 17.10
N PHE A 4 -1.96 -1.24 16.46
CA PHE A 4 -0.60 -1.00 16.94
C PHE A 4 -0.14 0.37 16.45
N VAL A 5 0.30 1.24 17.35
CA VAL A 5 0.89 2.54 17.04
C VAL A 5 2.14 2.67 17.91
N ASP A 6 3.31 2.72 17.27
CA ASP A 6 4.61 3.00 17.89
C ASP A 6 4.86 2.22 19.20
N GLY A 7 4.79 0.88 19.10
CA GLY A 7 5.06 -0.01 20.24
C GLY A 7 3.85 -0.29 21.15
N LYS A 8 2.71 0.39 20.96
CA LYS A 8 1.54 0.27 21.84
C LYS A 8 0.30 -0.21 21.09
N PHE A 9 -0.52 -1.01 21.77
CA PHE A 9 -1.85 -1.37 21.28
C PHE A 9 -2.89 -0.39 21.82
N LEU A 10 -3.48 0.38 20.91
CA LEU A 10 -4.51 1.37 21.22
C LEU A 10 -5.87 0.88 20.73
N ASP A 11 -6.94 1.32 21.38
CA ASP A 11 -8.27 1.21 20.77
C ASP A 11 -8.31 2.10 19.53
N GLU A 12 -8.99 1.64 18.48
CA GLU A 12 -9.11 2.33 17.19
C GLU A 12 -9.40 3.84 17.30
N LYS A 13 -10.34 4.26 18.14
CA LYS A 13 -10.68 5.67 18.35
C LYS A 13 -9.57 6.51 19.01
N LYS A 14 -8.58 5.86 19.62
CA LYS A 14 -7.41 6.47 20.27
C LYS A 14 -6.14 6.36 19.42
N ALA A 15 -6.19 5.61 18.31
CA ALA A 15 -5.09 5.48 17.37
C ALA A 15 -5.03 6.70 16.47
N VAL A 16 -4.34 7.75 16.90
CA VAL A 16 -4.24 9.04 16.22
C VAL A 16 -2.79 9.37 15.88
N VAL A 17 -2.60 10.15 14.83
CA VAL A 17 -1.32 10.81 14.50
C VAL A 17 -1.49 12.32 14.68
N SER A 18 -0.37 13.03 14.83
CA SER A 18 -0.36 14.48 14.83
C SER A 18 -0.85 15.03 13.49
N VAL A 19 -1.55 16.16 13.50
CA VAL A 19 -1.89 16.90 12.27
C VAL A 19 -0.64 17.52 11.60
N PHE A 20 0.49 17.56 12.31
CA PHE A 20 1.79 17.97 11.79
C PHE A 20 2.65 16.80 11.28
N ASP A 21 2.08 15.59 11.21
CA ASP A 21 2.78 14.43 10.66
C ASP A 21 2.98 14.60 9.14
N HIS A 22 4.22 14.47 8.68
CA HIS A 22 4.58 14.64 7.26
C HIS A 22 4.02 13.53 6.37
N GLY A 23 3.67 12.37 6.94
CA GLY A 23 2.89 11.35 6.23
C GLY A 23 1.48 11.82 5.88
N LEU A 24 0.86 12.65 6.74
CA LEU A 24 -0.43 13.29 6.45
C LEU A 24 -0.27 14.49 5.52
N LEU A 25 0.68 15.38 5.82
CA LEU A 25 0.81 16.66 5.11
C LEU A 25 1.35 16.52 3.68
N TYR A 26 2.26 15.57 3.45
CA TYR A 26 3.04 15.50 2.21
C TYR A 26 3.10 14.08 1.62
N GLY A 27 2.39 13.11 2.21
CA GLY A 27 2.49 11.71 1.81
C GLY A 27 3.88 11.10 2.08
N ASP A 28 4.69 11.70 2.96
CA ASP A 28 6.03 11.22 3.29
C ASP A 28 5.96 10.04 4.25
N GLY A 29 5.81 8.86 3.66
CA GLY A 29 5.73 7.59 4.35
C GLY A 29 5.58 6.43 3.38
N VAL A 30 5.61 5.22 3.92
CA VAL A 30 5.47 3.96 3.17
C VAL A 30 4.45 3.05 3.81
N PHE A 31 3.92 2.11 3.04
CA PHE A 31 2.98 1.14 3.57
C PHE A 31 3.07 -0.22 2.90
N GLU A 32 2.44 -1.20 3.54
CA GLU A 32 2.20 -2.53 3.02
C GLU A 32 0.73 -2.93 3.15
N GLY A 33 0.29 -3.75 2.19
CA GLY A 33 -0.99 -4.42 2.20
C GLY A 33 -0.77 -5.92 2.23
N ILE A 34 -1.09 -6.55 3.34
CA ILE A 34 -0.73 -7.94 3.62
C ILE A 34 -2.00 -8.73 3.88
N ARG A 35 -2.08 -9.99 3.42
CA ARG A 35 -3.23 -10.85 3.66
C ARG A 35 -2.95 -11.90 4.71
N ALA A 36 -3.95 -12.15 5.56
CA ALA A 36 -3.99 -13.31 6.43
C ALA A 36 -5.03 -14.30 5.89
N TYR A 37 -4.66 -15.58 5.86
CA TYR A 37 -5.52 -16.69 5.46
C TYR A 37 -5.42 -17.80 6.49
N ASN A 38 -6.55 -18.23 7.03
CA ASN A 38 -6.64 -19.32 8.01
C ASN A 38 -5.58 -19.21 9.13
N GLY A 39 -5.41 -18.02 9.68
CA GLY A 39 -4.48 -17.72 10.78
C GLY A 39 -3.00 -17.58 10.39
N ARG A 40 -2.66 -17.60 9.09
CA ARG A 40 -1.29 -17.42 8.59
C ARG A 40 -1.18 -16.14 7.79
N VAL A 41 -0.17 -15.32 8.10
CA VAL A 41 0.14 -14.11 7.32
C VAL A 41 0.97 -14.51 6.11
N PHE A 42 0.42 -14.31 4.91
CA PHE A 42 1.03 -14.74 3.66
C PHE A 42 2.23 -13.86 3.31
N LYS A 43 3.36 -14.48 2.97
CA LYS A 43 4.62 -13.81 2.55
C LYS A 43 5.04 -12.65 3.46
N LEU A 44 4.86 -12.81 4.78
CA LEU A 44 5.10 -11.72 5.73
C LEU A 44 6.53 -11.18 5.64
N SER A 45 7.55 -12.04 5.53
CA SER A 45 8.95 -11.58 5.47
C SER A 45 9.16 -10.71 4.24
N GLU A 46 8.68 -11.15 3.08
CA GLU A 46 8.85 -10.45 1.81
C GLU A 46 8.11 -9.11 1.76
N HIS A 47 6.93 -9.03 2.40
CA HIS A 47 6.25 -7.76 2.60
C HIS A 47 7.07 -6.81 3.48
N ILE A 48 7.67 -7.30 4.56
CA ILE A 48 8.51 -6.45 5.42
C ILE A 48 9.80 -6.06 4.68
N ASP A 49 10.45 -6.95 3.92
CA ASP A 49 11.60 -6.61 3.07
C ASP A 49 11.26 -5.44 2.13
N ARG A 50 10.12 -5.51 1.42
CA ARG A 50 9.67 -4.43 0.53
C ARG A 50 9.35 -3.12 1.26
N LEU A 51 8.80 -3.19 2.48
CA LEU A 51 8.60 -2.01 3.32
C LEU A 51 9.93 -1.31 3.62
N PHE A 52 10.97 -2.08 3.99
CA PHE A 52 12.31 -1.52 4.24
C PHE A 52 12.96 -0.99 2.96
N TYR A 53 12.78 -1.64 1.80
CA TYR A 53 13.25 -1.12 0.52
C TYR A 53 12.57 0.20 0.16
N SER A 54 11.25 0.29 0.33
CA SER A 54 10.49 1.53 0.08
C SER A 54 10.94 2.64 1.03
N ALA A 55 11.12 2.33 2.31
CA ALA A 55 11.60 3.31 3.30
C ALA A 55 13.01 3.78 2.97
N LYS A 56 13.91 2.88 2.57
CA LYS A 56 15.26 3.22 2.12
C LYS A 56 15.25 4.15 0.90
N ALA A 57 14.37 3.91 -0.06
CA ALA A 57 14.27 4.73 -1.28
C ALA A 57 13.89 6.20 -0.98
N ILE A 58 13.17 6.46 0.11
CA ILE A 58 12.82 7.80 0.57
C ILE A 58 13.69 8.27 1.76
N LEU A 59 14.79 7.58 2.07
CA LEU A 59 15.67 7.88 3.21
C LEU A 59 14.93 7.92 4.56
N LEU A 60 13.92 7.07 4.75
CA LEU A 60 13.18 6.90 5.99
C LEU A 60 13.79 5.78 6.83
N LYS A 61 14.29 6.14 8.02
CA LYS A 61 14.72 5.16 9.02
C LYS A 61 13.52 4.66 9.80
N ILE A 62 13.17 3.39 9.60
CA ILE A 62 12.13 2.74 10.39
C ILE A 62 12.64 2.51 11.83
N PRO A 63 11.91 2.90 12.89
CA PRO A 63 12.38 2.84 14.28
C PRO A 63 12.26 1.43 14.90
N MET A 64 12.13 0.39 14.07
CA MET A 64 11.97 -0.99 14.50
C MET A 64 12.81 -1.91 13.61
N SER A 65 13.31 -3.01 14.18
CA SER A 65 13.99 -4.04 13.37
C SER A 65 12.98 -4.83 12.53
N HIS A 66 13.46 -5.42 11.44
CA HIS A 66 12.66 -6.32 10.59
C HIS A 66 11.90 -7.38 11.42
N LYS A 67 12.61 -8.06 12.34
CA LYS A 67 12.02 -9.07 13.23
C LYS A 67 10.93 -8.49 14.14
N ALA A 68 11.15 -7.29 14.68
CA ALA A 68 10.18 -6.62 15.56
C ALA A 68 8.89 -6.25 14.80
N ILE A 69 8.99 -5.78 13.55
CA ILE A 69 7.81 -5.47 12.73
C ILE A 69 7.02 -6.75 12.41
N CYS A 70 7.70 -7.83 12.01
CA CYS A 70 7.06 -9.12 11.80
C CYS A 70 6.28 -9.59 13.03
N GLU A 71 6.86 -9.46 14.23
CA GLU A 71 6.15 -9.84 15.45
C GLU A 71 5.00 -8.88 15.77
N ALA A 72 5.16 -7.57 15.60
CA ALA A 72 4.09 -6.60 15.79
C ALA A 72 2.88 -6.88 14.88
N VAL A 73 3.12 -7.26 13.61
CA VAL A 73 2.05 -7.69 12.70
C VAL A 73 1.30 -8.90 13.25
N ARG A 74 2.03 -9.96 13.65
CA ARG A 74 1.40 -11.18 14.21
C ARG A 74 0.63 -10.88 15.49
N GLN A 75 1.19 -10.08 16.39
CA GLN A 75 0.52 -9.67 17.63
C GLN A 75 -0.75 -8.86 17.35
N THR A 76 -0.73 -7.96 16.37
CA THR A 76 -1.92 -7.21 15.96
C THR A 76 -3.02 -8.13 15.46
N CYS A 77 -2.69 -9.13 14.63
CA CYS A 77 -3.67 -10.15 14.21
C CYS A 77 -4.21 -10.94 15.42
N ARG A 78 -3.36 -11.35 16.37
CA ARG A 78 -3.78 -12.08 17.59
C ARG A 78 -4.71 -11.25 18.48
N GLN A 79 -4.38 -9.98 18.73
CA GLN A 79 -5.19 -9.05 19.52
C GLN A 79 -6.59 -8.87 18.94
N ASN A 80 -6.71 -8.85 17.61
CA ASN A 80 -7.98 -8.73 16.91
C ASN A 80 -8.64 -10.07 16.58
N LYS A 81 -8.08 -11.21 17.02
CA LYS A 81 -8.56 -12.57 16.71
C LYS A 81 -8.76 -12.79 15.20
N LEU A 82 -7.93 -12.15 14.37
CA LEU A 82 -8.05 -12.15 12.92
C LEU A 82 -7.48 -13.46 12.36
N ARG A 83 -8.34 -14.27 11.75
CA ARG A 83 -7.94 -15.48 11.01
C ARG A 83 -7.80 -15.23 9.51
N ASP A 84 -8.75 -14.50 8.95
CA ASP A 84 -8.84 -14.18 7.53
C ASP A 84 -9.10 -12.68 7.41
N GLY A 85 -8.25 -11.99 6.65
CA GLY A 85 -8.38 -10.54 6.50
C GLY A 85 -7.16 -9.89 5.88
N TYR A 86 -7.01 -8.62 6.21
CA TYR A 86 -6.03 -7.71 5.65
C TYR A 86 -5.35 -6.90 6.74
N ILE A 87 -4.05 -6.73 6.56
CA ILE A 87 -3.21 -5.92 7.41
C ILE A 87 -2.73 -4.73 6.59
N ARG A 88 -3.02 -3.53 7.08
CA ARG A 88 -2.42 -2.29 6.63
C ARG A 88 -1.30 -1.93 7.60
N LEU A 89 -0.06 -2.01 7.14
CA LEU A 89 1.13 -1.58 7.87
C LEU A 89 1.62 -0.28 7.26
N VAL A 90 1.77 0.78 8.05
CA VAL A 90 2.18 2.11 7.61
C VAL A 90 3.38 2.56 8.43
N VAL A 91 4.33 3.23 7.79
CA VAL A 91 5.39 3.99 8.45
C VAL A 91 5.36 5.43 7.94
N THR A 92 5.10 6.39 8.80
CA THR A 92 5.18 7.82 8.45
C THR A 92 6.55 8.39 8.80
N ARG A 93 6.93 9.51 8.17
CA ARG A 93 8.10 10.30 8.55
C ARG A 93 8.03 10.84 9.98
N GLY A 94 6.82 11.06 10.51
CA GLY A 94 6.59 11.64 11.82
C GLY A 94 6.32 13.15 11.76
N SER A 95 6.24 13.77 12.94
CA SER A 95 5.88 15.19 13.06
C SER A 95 7.07 16.11 12.80
N GLY A 96 6.83 17.23 12.13
CA GLY A 96 7.85 18.23 11.85
C GLY A 96 7.28 19.64 11.67
N THR A 97 8.17 20.59 11.35
CA THR A 97 7.75 21.95 10.96
C THR A 97 6.97 21.94 9.65
N LEU A 98 6.20 22.99 9.38
CA LEU A 98 5.61 23.21 8.04
C LEU A 98 6.74 23.53 7.05
N GLY A 99 6.96 22.65 6.08
CA GLY A 99 8.08 22.66 5.15
C GLY A 99 8.45 21.23 4.76
N LEU A 100 9.11 21.05 3.62
CA LEU A 100 9.36 19.71 3.03
C LEU A 100 10.65 19.04 3.52
N ASP A 101 11.47 19.69 4.33
CA ASP A 101 12.76 19.15 4.78
C ASP A 101 12.56 18.01 5.81
N PRO A 102 12.86 16.74 5.46
CA PRO A 102 12.62 15.60 6.34
C PRO A 102 13.55 15.60 7.58
N ASN A 103 14.62 16.39 7.58
CA ASN A 103 15.51 16.53 8.75
C ASN A 103 14.88 17.35 9.87
N ARG A 104 13.76 18.04 9.58
CA ARG A 104 12.95 18.75 10.57
C ARG A 104 11.82 17.90 11.13
N CYS A 105 11.80 16.61 10.79
CA CYS A 105 10.88 15.64 11.35
C CYS A 105 11.52 14.84 12.47
N SER A 106 10.69 14.39 13.38
CA SER A 106 11.08 13.44 14.42
C SER A 106 9.95 12.45 14.68
N ASN A 107 10.29 11.37 15.36
CA ASN A 107 9.35 10.34 15.78
C ASN A 107 8.53 9.69 14.63
N PRO A 108 9.18 8.99 13.68
CA PRO A 108 8.47 8.20 12.66
C PRO A 108 7.44 7.25 13.30
N GLN A 109 6.21 7.21 12.78
CA GLN A 109 5.15 6.39 13.36
C GLN A 109 5.02 5.06 12.63
N VAL A 110 5.10 3.93 13.35
CA VAL A 110 4.76 2.60 12.83
C VAL A 110 3.35 2.23 13.24
N ILE A 111 2.46 2.06 12.26
CA ILE A 111 1.03 1.83 12.47
C ILE A 111 0.64 0.49 11.84
N ILE A 112 -0.04 -0.38 12.59
CA ILE A 112 -0.55 -1.67 12.09
C ILE A 112 -2.03 -1.77 12.40
N ILE A 113 -2.82 -1.83 11.33
CA ILE A 113 -4.27 -2.06 11.36
C ILE A 113 -4.50 -3.45 10.79
N ALA A 114 -5.17 -4.33 11.52
CA ALA A 114 -5.49 -5.68 11.06
C ALA A 114 -6.98 -5.94 11.22
N ASP A 115 -7.70 -5.97 10.09
CA ASP A 115 -9.15 -6.11 10.03
C ASP A 115 -9.59 -6.93 8.80
N LYS A 116 -10.89 -7.16 8.67
CA LYS A 116 -11.48 -7.73 7.47
C LYS A 116 -11.56 -6.67 6.37
N ILE A 117 -11.30 -7.09 5.13
CA ILE A 117 -11.56 -6.31 3.94
C ILE A 117 -12.21 -7.21 2.90
N GLN A 118 -13.14 -6.66 2.13
CA GLN A 118 -13.63 -7.25 0.91
C GLN A 118 -13.33 -6.27 -0.23
N LEU A 119 -12.38 -6.63 -1.11
CA LEU A 119 -12.02 -5.78 -2.25
C LEU A 119 -13.07 -5.85 -3.35
N TYR A 120 -13.50 -7.07 -3.68
CA TYR A 120 -14.47 -7.34 -4.74
C TYR A 120 -15.53 -8.33 -4.26
N PRO A 121 -16.78 -8.25 -4.77
CA PRO A 121 -17.77 -9.31 -4.63
C PRO A 121 -17.23 -10.67 -5.13
N LYS A 122 -17.65 -11.77 -4.51
CA LYS A 122 -17.26 -13.13 -4.92
C LYS A 122 -17.50 -13.38 -6.41
N ALA A 123 -18.62 -12.85 -6.93
CA ALA A 123 -19.02 -12.99 -8.32
C ALA A 123 -17.96 -12.49 -9.32
N PHE A 124 -17.18 -11.45 -8.99
CA PHE A 124 -16.14 -10.93 -9.90
C PHE A 124 -14.95 -11.88 -10.04
N TYR A 125 -14.65 -12.68 -9.01
CA TYR A 125 -13.61 -13.70 -9.09
C TYR A 125 -14.06 -14.94 -9.89
N GLU A 126 -15.37 -15.20 -9.94
CA GLU A 126 -15.95 -16.37 -10.62
C GLU A 126 -16.31 -16.08 -12.08
N LYS A 127 -16.83 -14.89 -12.36
CA LYS A 127 -17.36 -14.49 -13.68
C LYS A 127 -16.47 -13.51 -14.43
N GLY A 128 -15.44 -12.97 -13.77
CA GLY A 128 -14.67 -11.84 -14.27
C GLY A 128 -15.32 -10.50 -13.90
N LEU A 129 -14.56 -9.43 -14.15
CA LEU A 129 -15.00 -8.05 -14.01
C LEU A 129 -14.75 -7.28 -15.31
N GLU A 130 -15.55 -6.27 -15.56
CA GLU A 130 -15.32 -5.30 -16.64
C GLU A 130 -14.27 -4.28 -16.19
N ILE A 131 -13.36 -3.95 -17.11
CA ILE A 131 -12.23 -3.05 -16.89
C ILE A 131 -12.08 -2.11 -18.07
N VAL A 132 -11.62 -0.89 -17.81
CA VAL A 132 -11.44 0.16 -18.83
C VAL A 132 -10.00 0.67 -18.83
N THR A 133 -9.52 1.17 -19.96
CA THR A 133 -8.26 1.94 -20.00
C THR A 133 -8.57 3.41 -19.75
N VAL A 134 -7.69 4.10 -19.02
CA VAL A 134 -7.95 5.47 -18.56
C VAL A 134 -6.84 6.44 -18.98
N PRO A 135 -7.14 7.74 -19.15
CA PRO A 135 -6.15 8.72 -19.59
C PRO A 135 -5.08 9.03 -18.54
N THR A 136 -5.35 8.83 -17.25
CA THR A 136 -4.32 8.98 -16.21
C THR A 136 -3.19 7.96 -16.43
N THR A 137 -2.04 8.45 -16.86
CA THR A 137 -0.83 7.65 -17.02
C THR A 137 -0.22 7.29 -15.67
N ARG A 138 0.40 6.12 -15.58
CA ARG A 138 1.15 5.70 -14.39
C ARG A 138 2.32 6.64 -14.13
N ASN A 139 2.62 6.89 -12.85
CA ASN A 139 3.78 7.70 -12.45
C ASN A 139 5.05 7.23 -13.17
N HIS A 140 5.79 8.18 -13.72
CA HIS A 140 7.08 7.90 -14.35
C HIS A 140 8.11 7.43 -13.31
N THR A 141 8.96 6.46 -13.65
CA THR A 141 9.96 5.86 -12.74
C THR A 141 10.98 6.87 -12.21
N ASN A 142 11.31 7.90 -12.99
CA ASN A 142 12.17 9.03 -12.59
C ASN A 142 11.44 10.21 -11.93
N ALA A 143 10.12 10.13 -11.73
CA ALA A 143 9.36 11.09 -10.95
C ALA A 143 9.15 10.52 -9.53
N VAL A 144 7.91 10.16 -9.18
CA VAL A 144 7.66 9.33 -7.98
C VAL A 144 7.66 7.87 -8.41
N ASN A 145 8.79 7.20 -8.21
CA ASN A 145 9.00 5.83 -8.69
C ASN A 145 7.94 4.86 -8.14
N PRO A 146 7.13 4.20 -9.01
CA PRO A 146 6.11 3.23 -8.63
C PRO A 146 6.60 2.04 -7.79
N ALA A 147 7.88 1.66 -7.89
CA ALA A 147 8.46 0.61 -7.06
C ALA A 147 8.45 0.96 -5.56
N ILE A 148 8.30 2.24 -5.21
CA ILE A 148 8.14 2.71 -3.85
C ILE A 148 6.66 2.63 -3.47
N LYS A 149 6.33 1.75 -2.52
CA LYS A 149 4.96 1.67 -1.97
C LYS A 149 4.72 2.77 -0.93
N SER A 150 4.66 4.01 -1.40
CA SER A 150 4.54 5.22 -0.57
C SER A 150 3.09 5.60 -0.28
N LEU A 151 2.86 6.59 0.58
CA LEU A 151 1.53 7.17 0.82
C LEU A 151 1.02 8.05 -0.33
N ASN A 152 1.81 8.25 -1.40
CA ASN A 152 1.46 9.07 -2.56
C ASN A 152 0.62 8.30 -3.59
N TYR A 153 -0.60 7.93 -3.21
CA TYR A 153 -1.54 7.16 -4.05
C TYR A 153 -2.50 8.02 -4.89
N LEU A 154 -2.29 9.33 -4.99
CA LEU A 154 -3.19 10.22 -5.74
C LEU A 154 -3.29 9.84 -7.23
N ASN A 155 -2.18 9.44 -7.85
CA ASN A 155 -2.16 8.93 -9.23
C ASN A 155 -3.14 7.75 -9.43
N ASN A 156 -3.07 6.77 -8.54
CA ASN A 156 -3.95 5.59 -8.55
C ASN A 156 -5.42 5.98 -8.27
N ILE A 157 -5.66 6.93 -7.37
CA ILE A 157 -7.01 7.42 -7.03
C ILE A 157 -7.64 8.14 -8.23
N LEU A 158 -6.89 8.98 -8.96
CA LEU A 158 -7.39 9.66 -10.16
C LEU A 158 -7.81 8.65 -11.24
N ALA A 159 -6.98 7.65 -11.52
CA ALA A 159 -7.33 6.56 -12.43
C ALA A 159 -8.57 5.77 -11.98
N LYS A 160 -8.76 5.59 -10.66
CA LYS A 160 -9.94 4.91 -10.10
C LYS A 160 -11.21 5.74 -10.25
N ILE A 161 -11.12 7.06 -10.11
CA ILE A 161 -12.22 8.00 -10.36
C ILE A 161 -12.63 7.91 -11.84
N GLU A 162 -11.68 7.93 -12.76
CA GLU A 162 -11.92 7.78 -14.20
C GLU A 162 -12.62 6.46 -14.52
N ALA A 163 -12.15 5.36 -13.96
CA ALA A 163 -12.78 4.03 -14.11
C ALA A 163 -14.24 4.05 -13.66
N THR A 164 -14.48 4.61 -12.47
CA THR A 164 -15.82 4.69 -11.85
C THR A 164 -16.77 5.52 -12.71
N ASN A 165 -16.31 6.65 -13.25
CA ASN A 165 -17.09 7.50 -14.14
C ASN A 165 -17.43 6.81 -15.47
N ALA A 166 -16.58 5.89 -15.92
CA ALA A 166 -16.82 5.03 -17.08
C ALA A 166 -17.67 3.79 -16.77
N GLY A 167 -18.18 3.65 -15.53
CA GLY A 167 -18.99 2.51 -15.11
C GLY A 167 -18.21 1.24 -14.77
N CYS A 168 -16.88 1.32 -14.72
CA CYS A 168 -16.01 0.19 -14.41
C CYS A 168 -15.50 0.25 -12.96
N VAL A 169 -15.37 -0.92 -12.33
CA VAL A 169 -14.87 -1.02 -10.95
C VAL A 169 -13.36 -0.96 -10.85
N GLU A 170 -12.64 -1.08 -11.97
CA GLU A 170 -11.18 -1.06 -12.04
C GLU A 170 -10.74 -0.49 -13.40
N ALA A 171 -9.48 -0.05 -13.49
CA ALA A 171 -8.88 0.43 -14.73
C ALA A 171 -7.50 -0.17 -14.97
N ILE A 172 -7.15 -0.31 -16.25
CA ILE A 172 -5.78 -0.54 -16.72
C ILE A 172 -5.15 0.82 -16.99
N MET A 173 -4.03 1.09 -16.35
CA MET A 173 -3.21 2.28 -16.56
C MET A 173 -2.13 1.99 -17.60
N LEU A 174 -1.86 2.98 -18.45
CA LEU A 174 -0.75 2.95 -19.40
C LEU A 174 0.43 3.75 -18.84
N ASN A 175 1.63 3.42 -19.31
CA ASN A 175 2.84 4.17 -19.03
C ASN A 175 2.98 5.36 -19.99
N HIS A 176 4.01 6.17 -19.79
CA HIS A 176 4.28 7.37 -20.59
C HIS A 176 4.54 7.10 -22.09
N GLU A 177 4.85 5.86 -22.47
CA GLU A 177 5.05 5.42 -23.86
C GLU A 177 3.77 4.81 -24.47
N GLY A 178 2.70 4.68 -23.70
CA GLY A 178 1.44 4.07 -24.13
C GLY A 178 1.39 2.54 -23.97
N PHE A 179 2.39 1.93 -23.31
CA PHE A 179 2.36 0.50 -22.98
C PHE A 179 1.56 0.22 -21.70
N VAL A 180 1.01 -0.98 -21.57
CA VAL A 180 0.31 -1.41 -20.34
C VAL A 180 1.28 -1.44 -19.16
N ALA A 181 0.91 -0.77 -18.07
CA ALA A 181 1.67 -0.77 -16.82
C ALA A 181 1.04 -1.74 -15.79
N GLU A 182 -0.03 -1.31 -15.13
CA GLU A 182 -0.74 -2.07 -14.10
C GLU A 182 -2.19 -1.57 -13.96
N CYS A 183 -2.98 -2.16 -13.08
CA CYS A 183 -4.29 -1.63 -12.69
C CYS A 183 -4.13 -0.58 -11.57
N THR A 184 -5.22 0.04 -11.09
CA THR A 184 -5.10 1.07 -10.04
C THR A 184 -4.55 0.54 -8.71
N GLY A 185 -4.69 -0.75 -8.42
CA GLY A 185 -4.17 -1.38 -7.19
C GLY A 185 -3.59 -2.77 -7.36
N ASP A 186 -3.53 -3.30 -8.58
CA ASP A 186 -3.23 -4.70 -8.89
C ASP A 186 -2.30 -4.79 -10.11
N ASN A 187 -1.42 -5.80 -10.14
CA ASN A 187 -0.67 -6.12 -11.37
C ASN A 187 -1.59 -6.80 -12.39
N VAL A 188 -1.26 -6.69 -13.68
CA VAL A 188 -2.04 -7.29 -14.78
C VAL A 188 -1.29 -8.44 -15.46
N PHE A 189 -2.04 -9.47 -15.83
CA PHE A 189 -1.53 -10.64 -16.55
C PHE A 189 -2.42 -10.93 -17.76
N MET A 190 -1.82 -11.35 -18.86
CA MET A 190 -2.52 -11.78 -20.09
C MET A 190 -2.16 -13.22 -20.41
N LEU A 191 -3.17 -14.06 -20.69
CA LEU A 191 -2.98 -15.40 -21.23
C LEU A 191 -3.24 -15.37 -22.73
N LYS A 192 -2.24 -15.72 -23.54
CA LYS A 192 -2.35 -15.79 -25.00
C LYS A 192 -1.56 -16.98 -25.52
N ASP A 193 -2.19 -17.81 -26.36
CA ASP A 193 -1.57 -18.98 -26.99
C ASP A 193 -0.91 -19.94 -25.96
N GLY A 194 -1.58 -20.15 -24.82
CA GLY A 194 -1.08 -21.00 -23.73
C GLY A 194 0.09 -20.40 -22.94
N LYS A 195 0.49 -19.15 -23.19
CA LYS A 195 1.58 -18.45 -22.51
C LYS A 195 1.06 -17.28 -21.68
N MET A 196 1.65 -17.10 -20.50
CA MET A 196 1.35 -15.99 -19.60
C MET A 196 2.33 -14.84 -19.81
N TYR A 197 1.79 -13.63 -19.90
CA TYR A 197 2.53 -12.38 -20.06
C TYR A 197 2.17 -11.44 -18.92
N THR A 198 3.14 -10.65 -18.47
CA THR A 198 2.93 -9.53 -17.54
C THR A 198 3.92 -8.42 -17.89
N PRO A 199 3.56 -7.14 -17.77
CA PRO A 199 4.50 -6.04 -18.00
C PRO A 199 5.76 -6.17 -17.11
N PRO A 200 6.93 -5.76 -17.62
CA PRO A 200 8.14 -5.71 -16.80
C PRO A 200 8.03 -4.60 -15.74
N LEU A 201 8.82 -4.71 -14.67
CA LEU A 201 8.87 -3.68 -13.60
C LEU A 201 9.20 -2.27 -14.09
N ALA A 202 9.89 -2.14 -15.23
CA ALA A 202 10.22 -0.85 -15.83
C ALA A 202 9.02 -0.16 -16.51
N ALA A 203 7.91 -0.89 -16.72
CA ALA A 203 6.73 -0.35 -17.38
C ALA A 203 5.94 0.64 -16.51
N GLY A 204 6.22 0.72 -15.20
CA GLY A 204 5.45 1.54 -14.26
C GLY A 204 5.09 0.71 -13.07
#